data_AF-A0A916AZ46-F1
#
_entry.id   AF-A0A916AZ46-F1
#
_cell.length_a   1.000
_cell.length_b   1.000
_cell.length_c   1.000
_cell.angle_alpha   90.00
_cell.angle_beta   90.00
_cell.angle_gamma   90.00
#
_symmetry.space_group_name_H-M   'P 1'
#
loop_
_entity.id
_entity.type
_entity.pdbx_description
1 polymer ?
#
loop_
_entity_poly.entity_id
_entity_poly.type
_entity_poly.pdbx_seq_one_letter_code
_entity_poly.pdbx_strand_id
1 'polypeptide(L)' 'MRSILKIAAQSKRQKVPTLKPNRLGAEKRELAKKGLCIECGEHPAPQDSYVCRGCLSSTSIEDIREEIVSLRQKILKK' A
#
# COMPACT_ATOMS: atom_id res chain seq x y z
N MET A 1 -46.80 18.58 25.37
CA MET A 1 -45.54 18.00 25.86
C MET A 1 -44.82 17.36 24.67
N ARG A 2 -43.69 17.90 24.22
CA ARG A 2 -42.94 17.38 23.04
C ARG A 2 -41.86 16.41 23.50
N SER A 3 -41.98 15.15 23.10
CA SER A 3 -41.05 14.07 23.40
C SER A 3 -39.74 14.28 22.64
N ILE A 4 -38.63 14.44 23.37
CA ILE A 4 -37.29 14.50 22.78
C ILE A 4 -36.88 13.06 22.40
N LEU A 5 -36.88 12.75 21.10
CA LEU A 5 -36.32 11.51 20.57
C LEU A 5 -34.81 11.49 20.84
N LYS A 6 -34.37 10.59 21.72
CA LYS A 6 -32.95 10.31 21.96
C LYS A 6 -32.39 9.57 20.75
N ILE A 7 -31.68 10.28 19.89
CA ILE A 7 -30.91 9.68 18.79
C ILE A 7 -29.71 8.97 19.43
N ALA A 8 -29.79 7.65 19.57
CA ALA A 8 -28.66 6.83 19.98
C ALA A 8 -27.70 6.69 18.78
N ALA A 9 -26.59 7.43 18.81
CA ALA A 9 -25.52 7.27 17.84
C ALA A 9 -24.85 5.90 18.05
N GLN A 10 -25.21 4.90 17.23
CA GLN A 10 -24.48 3.64 17.15
C GLN A 10 -23.14 3.89 16.47
N SER A 11 -22.14 4.34 17.24
CA SER A 11 -20.77 4.37 16.78
C SER A 11 -20.26 2.93 16.66
N LYS A 12 -20.44 2.30 15.49
CA LYS A 12 -19.67 1.11 15.13
C LYS A 12 -18.21 1.55 15.08
N ARG A 13 -17.47 1.38 16.18
CA ARG A 13 -16.00 1.46 16.17
C ARG A 13 -15.52 0.36 15.25
N GLN A 14 -15.31 0.66 13.97
CA GLN A 14 -14.51 -0.21 13.13
C GLN A 14 -13.16 -0.34 13.82
N LYS A 15 -12.79 -1.59 14.17
CA LYS A 15 -11.44 -1.86 14.68
C LYS A 15 -10.47 -1.26 13.69
N VAL A 16 -9.60 -0.37 14.16
CA VAL A 16 -8.50 0.15 13.35
C VAL A 16 -7.77 -1.06 12.78
N PRO A 17 -7.57 -1.14 11.45
CA PRO A 17 -6.85 -2.24 10.84
C PRO A 17 -5.47 -2.33 11.51
N THR A 18 -5.20 -3.45 12.16
CA THR A 18 -3.87 -3.70 12.72
C THR A 18 -2.94 -4.07 11.58
N LEU A 19 -2.03 -3.14 11.23
CA LEU A 19 -0.97 -3.43 10.28
C LEU A 19 -0.03 -4.47 10.90
N LYS A 20 0.01 -5.67 10.32
CA LYS A 20 1.00 -6.67 10.69
C LYS A 20 2.39 -6.14 10.28
N PRO A 21 3.41 -6.22 11.14
CA PRO A 21 4.75 -5.80 10.76
C PRO A 21 5.25 -6.67 9.61
N ASN A 22 5.56 -6.04 8.48
CA ASN A 22 6.18 -6.72 7.35
C ASN A 22 7.63 -7.01 7.70
N ARG A 23 7.91 -8.23 8.19
CA ARG A 23 9.27 -8.65 8.50
C ARG A 23 9.96 -9.00 7.20
N LEU A 24 10.93 -8.18 6.78
CA LEU A 24 11.87 -8.58 5.74
C LEU A 24 12.52 -9.91 6.12
N GLY A 25 12.54 -10.86 5.19
CA GLY A 25 13.27 -12.12 5.32
C GLY A 25 14.77 -11.87 5.48
N ALA A 26 15.50 -12.87 5.99
CA ALA A 26 16.93 -12.75 6.30
C ALA A 26 17.75 -12.27 5.08
N GLU A 27 17.49 -12.85 3.90
CA GLU A 27 18.14 -12.49 2.64
C GLU A 27 17.96 -11.00 2.28
N LYS A 28 16.71 -10.50 2.31
CA LYS A 28 16.43 -9.10 1.99
C LYS A 28 17.08 -8.13 2.98
N ARG A 29 17.27 -8.54 4.25
CA ARG A 29 18.02 -7.73 5.24
C ARG A 29 19.49 -7.66 4.89
N GLU A 30 20.09 -8.75 4.42
CA GLU A 30 21.49 -8.75 3.99
C GLU A 30 21.70 -7.88 2.74
N LEU A 31 20.76 -7.91 1.79
CA LEU A 31 20.78 -7.00 0.64
C LEU A 31 20.68 -5.53 1.08
N ALA A 32 19.74 -5.20 1.98
CA ALA A 32 19.59 -3.85 2.50
C ALA A 32 20.84 -3.34 3.24
N LYS A 33 21.49 -4.20 4.05
CA LYS A 33 22.76 -3.85 4.73
C LYS A 33 23.90 -3.56 3.74
N LYS A 34 23.90 -4.24 2.59
CA LYS A 34 24.89 -4.03 1.51
C LYS A 34 24.55 -2.83 0.62
N GLY A 35 23.43 -2.14 0.87
CA GLY A 35 22.95 -1.04 0.01
C GLY A 35 22.43 -1.50 -1.35
N LEU A 36 22.06 -2.78 -1.48
CA LEU A 36 21.53 -3.36 -2.71
C LEU A 36 20.01 -3.38 -2.70
N CYS A 37 19.43 -3.34 -3.90
CA CYS A 37 18.00 -3.50 -4.14
C CYS A 37 17.50 -4.82 -3.53
N ILE A 38 16.49 -4.77 -2.67
CA ILE A 38 15.93 -5.96 -2.02
C ILE A 38 15.06 -6.83 -2.95
N GLU A 39 14.76 -6.34 -4.16
CA GLU A 39 13.97 -7.05 -5.17
C GLU A 39 14.87 -7.74 -6.20
N CYS A 40 15.77 -7.00 -6.85
CA CYS A 40 16.66 -7.59 -7.86
C CYS A 40 18.04 -8.03 -7.33
N GLY A 41 18.50 -7.51 -6.19
CA GLY A 41 19.82 -7.85 -5.61
C GLY A 41 21.05 -7.37 -6.41
N GLU A 42 20.87 -6.87 -7.63
CA GLU A 42 21.96 -6.54 -8.55
C GLU A 42 22.40 -5.08 -8.48
N HIS A 43 21.45 -4.17 -8.29
CA HIS A 43 21.67 -2.73 -8.40
C HIS A 43 21.63 -2.07 -7.02
N PRO A 44 22.41 -0.99 -6.79
CA PRO A 44 22.33 -0.24 -5.55
C PRO A 44 20.95 0.42 -5.39
N ALA A 45 20.44 0.42 -4.15
CA ALA A 45 19.27 1.19 -3.79
C ALA A 45 19.68 2.63 -3.43
N PRO A 46 18.92 3.66 -3.84
CA PRO A 46 19.18 5.04 -3.42
C PRO A 46 18.94 5.20 -1.91
N GLN A 47 19.53 6.22 -1.28
CA GLN A 47 19.55 6.40 0.18
C GLN A 47 18.18 6.32 0.85
N ASP A 48 17.12 6.79 0.17
CA ASP A 48 15.75 6.83 0.71
C ASP A 48 14.85 5.68 0.22
N SER A 49 15.44 4.59 -0.29
CA SER A 49 14.70 3.45 -0.83
C SER A 49 15.39 2.13 -0.53
N TYR A 50 14.61 1.05 -0.47
CA TYR A 50 15.14 -0.31 -0.44
C TYR A 50 15.22 -0.95 -1.84
N VAL A 51 14.69 -0.29 -2.87
CA VAL A 51 14.66 -0.78 -4.26
C VAL A 51 15.37 0.18 -5.21
N CYS A 52 16.04 -0.36 -6.23
CA CYS A 52 16.71 0.44 -7.25
C CYS A 52 15.69 1.19 -8.13
N ARG A 53 16.16 2.20 -8.88
CA ARG A 53 15.30 2.99 -9.77
C ARG A 53 14.56 2.16 -10.81
N GLY A 54 15.19 1.10 -11.35
CA GLY A 54 14.57 0.22 -12.34
C GLY A 54 13.39 -0.58 -11.76
N CYS A 55 13.55 -1.11 -10.54
CA CYS A 55 12.44 -1.77 -9.84
C CYS A 55 11.39 -0.77 -9.34
N LEU A 56 11.78 0.49 -9.09
CA LEU A 56 10.84 1.55 -8.72
C LEU A 56 9.98 2.01 -9.91
N SER A 57 10.54 1.98 -11.13
CA SER A 57 9.91 2.47 -12.35
C SER A 57 9.09 1.41 -13.10
N SER A 58 8.86 0.23 -12.53
CA SER A 58 8.16 -0.86 -13.24
C SER A 58 6.69 -0.59 -13.50
N THR A 59 6.13 0.47 -12.91
CA THR A 59 4.75 0.90 -13.15
C THR A 59 4.79 2.27 -13.82
N SER A 60 4.37 2.33 -15.09
CA SER A 60 4.21 3.60 -15.81
C SER A 60 2.97 4.35 -15.35
N ILE A 61 2.89 5.65 -15.68
CA ILE A 61 1.69 6.45 -15.41
C ILE A 61 0.49 5.90 -16.20
N GLU A 62 0.75 5.37 -17.39
CA GLU A 62 -0.22 4.73 -18.27
C GLU A 62 -0.83 3.48 -17.61
N ASP A 63 -0.01 2.62 -17.01
CA ASP A 63 -0.47 1.43 -16.29
C ASP A 63 -1.42 1.82 -15.14
N ILE A 64 -1.08 2.87 -14.38
CA ILE A 64 -1.92 3.37 -13.28
C ILE A 64 -3.26 3.90 -13.82
N ARG A 65 -3.25 4.63 -14.95
CA ARG A 65 -4.47 5.17 -15.56
C ARG A 65 -5.41 4.05 -16.00
N GLU A 66 -4.88 3.00 -16.64
CA GLU A 66 -5.67 1.85 -17.08
C GLU A 66 -6.30 1.10 -15.90
N GLU A 67 -5.55 0.91 -14.82
CA GLU A 67 -6.08 0.29 -13.60
C GLU A 67 -7.25 1.09 -12.99
N ILE A 68 -7.11 2.42 -12.91
CA ILE A 68 -8.18 3.30 -12.41
C ILE A 68 -9.45 3.19 -13.28
N VAL A 69 -9.31 3.18 -14.61
CA VAL A 69 -10.45 3.02 -15.52
C VAL A 69 -11.13 1.67 -15.31
N SER A 70 -10.35 0.59 -15.24
CA SER A 70 -10.85 -0.77 -14.99
C SER A 70 -11.62 -0.86 -13.67
N LEU A 71 -11.07 -0.29 -12.59
CA LEU A 71 -11.72 -0.25 -11.28
C LEU A 71 -13.04 0.53 -11.30
N ARG A 72 -13.07 1.70 -11.96
CA ARG A 72 -14.30 2.49 -12.12
C ARG A 72 -15.39 1.72 -12.85
N GLN A 73 -15.05 1.02 -13.93
CA GLN A 73 -16.01 0.19 -14.66
C GLN A 73 -16.56 -0.96 -13.81
N LYS A 74 -15.71 -1.62 -13.00
CA LYS A 74 -16.15 -2.68 -12.09
C LYS A 74 -17.12 -2.18 -11.03
N ILE A 75 -16.95 -0.96 -10.54
CA ILE A 75 -17.85 -0.33 -9.57
C ILE A 75 -19.17 0.06 -10.22
N LEU A 76 -19.14 0.63 -11.44
CA LEU A 76 -20.32 1.13 -12.14
C LEU A 76 -21.17 0.04 -12.80
N LYS A 77 -20.62 -1.15 -13.04
CA LYS A 77 -21.33 -2.31 -13.60
C LYS A 77 -22.01 -3.19 -12.53
N LYS A 78 -22.06 -2.73 -11.28
CA LYS A 78 -22.78 -3.36 -10.17
C LYS A 78 -24.11 -2.66 -9.93
#